data_AF-A0A921V2F2-F1
#
_entry.id   AF-A0A921V2F2-F1
#
_cell.length_a   1.000
_cell.length_b   1.000
_cell.length_c   1.000
_cell.angle_alpha   90.00
_cell.angle_beta   90.00
_cell.angle_gamma   90.00
#
_symmetry.space_group_name_H-M   'P 1'
#
loop_
_entity.id
_entity.type
_entity.pdbx_description
1 polymer ?
#
loop_
_entity_poly.entity_id
_entity_poly.type
_entity_poly.pdbx_seq_one_letter_code
_entity_poly.pdbx_strand_id
1 'polypeptide(L)'
;MDWIEIQLDDEAIFPQQLGAPFPPNFLDVVKTIFKRLFRVYAHIYHSHFQMIVKLKEEAHLNTCFKHFVFFALEFNLIESTELTPLRELIEPLKVQY
;
A
#
# COMPACT_ATOMS: atom_id res chain seq x y z
N MET A 1 7.87 -10.33 3.75
CA MET A 1 7.21 -9.69 2.57
C MET A 1 6.89 -10.72 1.50
N ASP A 2 7.57 -11.85 1.58
CA ASP A 2 7.59 -13.07 0.78
C ASP A 2 6.22 -13.51 0.26
N TRP A 3 5.15 -13.42 1.08
CA TRP A 3 3.81 -13.75 0.57
C TRP A 3 3.37 -12.84 -0.58
N ILE A 4 3.63 -11.52 -0.49
CA ILE A 4 3.30 -10.58 -1.57
C ILE A 4 4.15 -10.87 -2.80
N GLU A 5 5.45 -11.12 -2.60
CA GLU A 5 6.38 -11.49 -3.66
C GLU A 5 5.92 -12.74 -4.40
N ILE A 6 5.56 -13.81 -3.67
CA ILE A 6 4.98 -15.03 -4.26
C ILE A 6 3.72 -14.74 -5.07
N GLN A 7 2.84 -13.81 -4.64
CA GLN A 7 1.67 -13.45 -5.44
C GLN A 7 2.04 -12.71 -6.72
N LEU A 8 3.06 -11.84 -6.67
CA LEU A 8 3.51 -11.04 -7.82
C LEU A 8 4.24 -11.91 -8.85
N ASP A 9 4.95 -12.94 -8.39
CA ASP A 9 5.68 -13.89 -9.24
C ASP A 9 4.78 -15.00 -9.81
N ASP A 10 3.55 -15.15 -9.31
CA ASP A 10 2.58 -16.12 -9.82
C ASP A 10 1.98 -15.65 -11.15
N GLU A 11 2.43 -16.24 -12.26
CA GLU A 11 1.93 -15.92 -13.61
C GLU A 11 0.43 -16.21 -13.80
N ALA A 12 -0.19 -17.03 -12.94
CA ALA A 12 -1.64 -17.21 -12.97
C ALA A 12 -2.40 -16.00 -12.40
N ILE A 13 -1.74 -15.19 -11.57
CA ILE A 13 -2.27 -13.96 -10.97
C ILE A 13 -1.82 -12.73 -11.76
N PHE A 14 -0.53 -12.66 -12.11
CA PHE A 14 0.10 -11.59 -12.88
C PHE A 14 0.71 -12.16 -14.18
N PRO A 15 -0.09 -12.33 -15.24
CA PRO A 15 0.39 -12.88 -16.50
C PRO A 15 1.48 -12.01 -17.14
N GLN A 16 2.59 -12.63 -17.54
CA GLN A 16 3.71 -11.92 -18.20
C GLN A 16 3.57 -11.89 -19.73
N GLN A 17 2.76 -12.79 -20.29
CA GLN A 17 2.53 -12.86 -21.73
C GLN A 17 1.62 -11.71 -22.19
N LEU A 18 2.05 -10.98 -23.22
CA LEU A 18 1.24 -9.94 -23.85
C LEU A 18 -0.10 -10.52 -24.35
N GLY A 19 -1.20 -9.90 -23.91
CA GLY A 19 -2.56 -10.29 -24.27
C GLY A 19 -3.19 -11.38 -23.40
N ALA A 20 -2.46 -11.94 -22.42
CA ALA A 20 -3.04 -12.85 -21.45
C ALA A 20 -3.97 -12.08 -20.48
N PRO A 21 -5.20 -12.57 -20.22
CA PRO A 21 -6.14 -11.92 -19.32
C PRO A 21 -5.75 -12.17 -17.86
N PHE A 22 -5.99 -11.18 -16.99
CA PHE A 22 -5.95 -11.36 -15.55
C PHE A 22 -7.07 -12.31 -15.06
N PRO A 23 -6.88 -13.03 -13.95
CA PRO A 23 -7.89 -13.94 -13.44
C PRO A 23 -9.11 -13.17 -12.88
N PRO A 24 -10.29 -13.81 -12.79
CA PRO A 24 -11.51 -13.14 -12.31
C PRO A 24 -11.41 -12.56 -10.88
N ASN A 25 -10.57 -13.15 -10.02
CA ASN A 25 -10.35 -12.73 -8.64
C ASN A 25 -9.17 -11.76 -8.49
N PHE A 26 -8.59 -11.25 -9.58
CA PHE A 26 -7.39 -10.41 -9.55
C PHE A 26 -7.55 -9.21 -8.60
N LEU A 27 -8.69 -8.52 -8.67
CA LEU A 27 -8.94 -7.35 -7.82
C LEU A 27 -8.93 -7.71 -6.33
N ASP A 28 -9.44 -8.87 -5.94
CA ASP A 28 -9.44 -9.33 -4.55
C ASP A 28 -8.03 -9.65 -4.05
N VAL A 29 -7.19 -10.19 -4.93
CA VAL A 29 -5.77 -10.42 -4.65
C VAL A 29 -5.05 -9.09 -4.46
N VAL A 30 -5.24 -8.13 -5.38
CA VAL A 30 -4.65 -6.78 -5.30
C VAL A 30 -5.09 -6.07 -4.02
N LYS A 31 -6.37 -6.10 -3.67
CA LYS A 31 -6.88 -5.57 -2.39
C LYS A 31 -6.16 -6.21 -1.20
N THR A 32 -5.94 -7.51 -1.24
CA THR A 32 -5.22 -8.23 -0.16
C THR A 32 -3.75 -7.82 -0.07
N ILE A 33 -3.08 -7.62 -1.21
CA ILE A 33 -1.71 -7.09 -1.27
C ILE A 33 -1.66 -5.69 -0.65
N PHE A 34 -2.54 -4.78 -1.08
CA PHE A 34 -2.59 -3.40 -0.57
C PHE A 34 -2.85 -3.36 0.95
N LYS A 35 -3.80 -4.14 1.46
CA LYS A 35 -4.04 -4.26 2.92
C LYS A 35 -2.80 -4.70 3.69
N ARG A 36 -2.04 -5.65 3.15
CA ARG A 36 -0.79 -6.13 3.77
C ARG A 36 0.31 -5.06 3.73
N LEU A 37 0.48 -4.37 2.60
CA LEU A 37 1.44 -3.25 2.49
C LEU A 37 1.10 -2.11 3.45
N PHE A 38 -0.18 -1.78 3.61
CA PHE A 38 -0.62 -0.75 4.56
C PHE A 38 -0.21 -1.09 6.00
N ARG A 39 -0.32 -2.36 6.41
CA ARG A 39 0.13 -2.80 7.74
C ARG A 39 1.64 -2.61 7.95
N VAL A 40 2.43 -2.75 6.89
CA VAL A 40 3.88 -2.47 6.93
C VAL A 40 4.13 -0.97 7.15
N TYR A 41 3.44 -0.09 6.41
CA TYR A 41 3.50 1.35 6.66
C TYR A 41 3.11 1.70 8.09
N ALA A 42 2.01 1.13 8.59
CA ALA A 42 1.55 1.38 9.96
C ALA A 42 2.58 0.94 11.00
N HIS A 43 3.24 -0.19 10.79
CA HIS A 43 4.31 -0.64 11.68
C HIS A 43 5.53 0.30 11.63
N ILE A 44 5.93 0.78 10.45
CA ILE A 44 7.05 1.71 10.31
C ILE A 44 6.73 3.03 11.03
N TYR A 45 5.56 3.62 10.78
CA TYR A 45 5.16 4.88 11.42
C TYR A 45 5.04 4.77 12.95
N HIS A 46 4.51 3.67 13.48
CA HIS A 46 4.34 3.51 14.92
C HIS A 46 5.61 3.07 15.66
N SER A 47 6.40 2.17 15.08
CA SER A 47 7.49 1.50 15.80
C SER A 47 8.88 1.97 15.38
N HIS A 48 9.06 2.47 14.15
CA HIS A 48 10.39 2.74 13.58
C HIS A 48 10.58 4.17 13.08
N PHE A 49 9.58 5.04 13.19
CA PHE A 49 9.63 6.39 12.64
C PHE A 49 10.80 7.21 13.18
N GLN A 50 11.13 7.07 14.47
CA GLN A 50 12.30 7.74 15.07
C GLN A 50 13.63 7.31 14.43
N MET A 51 13.74 6.07 13.96
CA MET A 51 14.91 5.60 13.22
C MET A 51 14.96 6.21 11.82
N ILE A 52 13.82 6.29 11.13
CA ILE A 52 13.71 6.92 9.81
C ILE A 52 14.12 8.39 9.86
N VAL A 53 13.69 9.13 10.89
CA VAL A 53 14.09 10.54 11.11
C VAL A 53 15.59 10.66 11.38
N LYS A 54 16.18 9.74 12.15
CA LYS A 54 17.65 9.72 12.37
C LYS A 54 18.43 9.51 11.08
N LEU A 55 17.87 8.76 10.14
CA LEU A 55 18.44 8.54 8.80
C LEU A 55 18.15 9.69 7.83
N LYS A 56 17.30 10.66 8.21
CA LYS A 56 16.83 11.77 7.36
C LYS A 56 16.04 11.30 6.12
N GLU A 57 15.29 10.21 6.27
CA GLU A 57 14.54 9.55 5.21
C GLU A 57 13.01 9.76 5.33
N GLU A 58 12.56 10.59 6.27
CA GLU A 58 11.14 10.81 6.54
C GLU A 58 10.39 11.44 5.36
N ALA A 59 11.05 12.29 4.56
CA ALA A 59 10.47 12.89 3.37
C ALA A 59 10.16 11.84 2.29
N HIS A 60 11.05 10.87 2.10
CA HIS A 60 10.85 9.77 1.15
C HIS A 60 9.71 8.86 1.62
N LEU A 61 9.72 8.46 2.90
CA LEU A 61 8.65 7.64 3.48
C LEU A 61 7.27 8.32 3.31
N ASN A 62 7.17 9.60 3.65
CA ASN A 62 5.93 10.36 3.56
C ASN A 62 5.44 10.52 2.12
N THR A 63 6.35 10.74 1.16
CA THR A 63 6.00 10.86 -0.25
C THR A 63 5.47 9.53 -0.80
N CYS A 64 6.16 8.42 -0.52
CA CYS A 64 5.73 7.08 -0.91
C CYS A 64 4.38 6.71 -0.28
N PHE A 65 4.19 7.01 1.01
CA PHE A 65 2.95 6.75 1.71
C PHE A 65 1.78 7.58 1.17
N LYS A 66 2.00 8.87 0.87
CA LYS A 66 0.99 9.73 0.25
C LYS A 66 0.51 9.16 -1.08
N HIS A 67 1.45 8.78 -1.95
CA HIS A 67 1.12 8.18 -3.24
C HIS A 67 0.34 6.86 -3.07
N PHE A 68 0.80 6.00 -2.18
CA PHE A 68 0.13 4.74 -1.85
C PHE A 68 -1.32 4.95 -1.39
N VAL A 69 -1.56 5.89 -0.47
CA VAL A 69 -2.90 6.18 0.07
C VAL A 69 -3.81 6.74 -1.01
N PHE A 70 -3.35 7.67 -1.83
CA PHE A 70 -4.17 8.22 -2.92
C PHE A 70 -4.52 7.17 -3.95
N PHE A 71 -3.58 6.33 -4.36
CA PHE A 71 -3.86 5.22 -5.27
C PHE A 71 -4.85 4.22 -4.66
N ALA A 72 -4.68 3.87 -3.37
CA ALA A 72 -5.58 2.96 -2.68
C ALA A 72 -7.01 3.52 -2.56
N LEU A 73 -7.17 4.82 -2.35
CA LEU A 73 -8.46 5.49 -2.27
C LEU A 73 -9.13 5.61 -3.64
N GLU A 74 -8.39 6.06 -4.67
CA GLU A 74 -8.92 6.26 -6.03
C GLU A 74 -9.50 4.96 -6.60
N PHE A 75 -8.80 3.84 -6.41
CA PHE A 75 -9.24 2.53 -6.92
C PHE A 75 -9.99 1.69 -5.89
N ASN A 76 -10.34 2.27 -4.72
CA ASN A 76 -11.06 1.61 -3.63
C ASN A 76 -10.43 0.24 -3.24
N LEU A 77 -9.11 0.23 -3.09
CA LEU A 77 -8.31 -0.97 -2.80
C LEU A 77 -8.22 -1.28 -1.30
N ILE A 78 -8.50 -0.30 -0.44
CA ILE A 78 -8.52 -0.43 1.01
C ILE A 78 -9.76 0.28 1.53
N GLU A 79 -10.53 -0.38 2.40
CA GLU A 79 -11.69 0.24 3.02
C GLU A 79 -11.27 1.35 3.99
N SER A 80 -12.07 2.42 4.08
CA SER A 80 -11.80 3.55 4.96
C SER A 80 -11.66 3.15 6.44
N THR A 81 -12.34 2.08 6.85
CA THR A 81 -12.25 1.50 8.21
C THR A 81 -10.87 0.94 8.50
N GLU A 82 -10.21 0.33 7.52
CA GLU A 82 -8.87 -0.23 7.66
C GLU A 82 -7.77 0.85 7.69
N LEU A 83 -8.04 2.04 7.16
CA LEU A 83 -7.13 3.20 7.21
C LEU A 83 -7.09 3.89 8.59
N THR A 84 -8.01 3.55 9.49
CA THR A 84 -8.13 4.15 10.83
C THR A 84 -6.81 4.26 11.61
N PRO A 85 -5.90 3.25 11.61
CA PRO A 85 -4.67 3.32 12.38
C PRO A 85 -3.73 4.47 12.01
N LEU A 86 -3.81 5.00 10.78
CA LEU A 86 -2.99 6.12 10.32
C LEU A 86 -3.84 7.32 9.93
N ARG A 87 -5.07 7.41 10.44
CA ARG A 87 -6.03 8.47 10.09
C ARG A 87 -5.45 9.86 10.31
N GLU A 88 -4.74 10.09 11.42
CA GLU A 88 -4.13 11.39 11.72
C GLU A 88 -3.05 11.80 10.71
N LEU A 89 -2.39 10.84 10.07
CA LEU A 89 -1.44 11.09 8.98
C LEU A 89 -2.13 11.27 7.64
N ILE A 90 -3.26 10.59 7.42
CA ILE A 90 -3.99 10.57 6.15
C ILE A 90 -4.88 11.81 5.97
N GLU A 91 -5.56 12.26 7.02
CA GLU A 91 -6.50 13.39 6.94
C GLU A 91 -5.83 14.68 6.44
N PRO A 92 -4.64 15.09 6.95
CA PRO A 92 -3.94 16.27 6.43
C PRO A 92 -3.55 16.15 4.94
N LEU A 93 -3.31 14.93 4.45
CA LEU A 93 -2.97 14.69 3.04
C LEU A 93 -4.16 14.97 2.12
N LYS A 94 -5.39 14.71 2.58
CA LYS A 94 -6.61 14.93 1.80
C LYS A 94 -6.97 16.41 1.64
N VAL A 95 -6.59 17.27 2.58
CA VAL A 95 -6.93 18.72 2.58
C VAL A 95 -6.20 19.50 1.48
N GLN A 96 -5.17 18.91 0.85
CA GLN A 96 -4.39 19.56 -0.20
C GLN A 96 -5.03 19.49 -1.61
N TYR A 97 -6.23 18.95 -1.77
CA TYR A 97 -6.97 18.88 -3.03
C TYR A 97 -8.48 19.11 -2.83
#